data_AF-A0A5J9UNG9-F1
#
_entry.id   AF-A0A5J9UNG9-F1
#
_cell.length_a   1.000
_cell.length_b   1.000
_cell.length_c   1.000
_cell.angle_alpha   90.00
_cell.angle_beta   90.00
_cell.angle_gamma   90.00
#
_symmetry.space_group_name_H-M   'P 1'
#
loop_
_entity.id
_entity.type
_entity.pdbx_description
1 polymer ?
#
loop_
_entity_poly.entity_id
_entity_poly.type
_entity_poly.pdbx_seq_one_letter_code
_entity_poly.pdbx_strand_id
1 'polypeptide(L)'
;KVWERGPARLPPRPIPFERRPLVRPKGKRGWETIVPGDHKRLPAGILGLLCKAHFPGMVPLRDGGEEPALTWAHYKRVPDVPDEDGRDFRTVADRVVGELWDFFRVEPEYRDRAVRWAYDACPKLVTDMHHEARVQAVRSYYAKYLGTKIDKKQARTIWPSEEEYGKVIPWWCATHKPCWDYFVARWCDPEWQKQHEACRERRLKMPGPAHHQGNRTLDDYAASWSQAHHGRECPPLMAWALAHKGKASSSTVDYNPEDGPEAYSNPTVHSRLQQYTEMAREKHGPEWNPSTEDLDGEIIMRIGGGKKHGRYWIGDSTLDTASTPTLSEIRARSSSSTPPIRPRPSAAQLQFEQSQTQLREEMEAKLQEQEERHRAEMQRQQAEMQREMQERDARMHAEMQRQMQMMFQQWHNNGMVPPPLLPLPPIGTPSPTIGTPNISAASNNQPVSPPAACSPFPPYPPPPPM
;
A
#
# COMPACT_ATOMS: atom_id res chain seq x y z
N LYS A 1 5.27 3.81 -33.00
CA LYS A 1 4.24 4.70 -32.40
C LYS A 1 4.45 4.74 -30.89
N VAL A 2 4.85 5.89 -30.32
CA VAL A 2 5.39 6.03 -28.94
C VAL A 2 4.30 5.97 -27.84
N TRP A 3 3.02 5.95 -28.20
CA TRP A 3 1.89 6.00 -27.27
C TRP A 3 1.29 4.64 -26.90
N GLU A 4 1.59 3.59 -27.65
CA GLU A 4 1.29 2.20 -27.32
C GLU A 4 2.30 1.74 -26.25
N ARG A 5 1.92 1.75 -24.97
CA ARG A 5 2.74 1.14 -23.91
C ARG A 5 2.40 -0.34 -23.80
N GLY A 6 3.43 -1.18 -23.89
CA GLY A 6 3.32 -2.62 -24.00
C GLY A 6 3.51 -3.07 -25.45
N PRO A 7 4.03 -4.29 -25.68
CA PRO A 7 4.13 -4.81 -27.03
C PRO A 7 2.72 -4.89 -27.62
N ALA A 8 2.42 -4.01 -28.58
CA ALA A 8 1.12 -3.97 -29.24
C ALA A 8 0.92 -5.16 -30.21
N ARG A 9 1.95 -5.98 -30.35
CA ARG A 9 2.05 -7.04 -31.35
C ARG A 9 2.67 -8.28 -30.73
N LEU A 10 2.21 -9.42 -31.22
CA LEU A 10 2.81 -10.72 -30.93
C LEU A 10 4.26 -10.74 -31.47
N PRO A 11 5.16 -11.54 -30.87
CA PRO A 11 6.44 -11.87 -31.48
C PRO A 11 6.25 -12.36 -32.92
N PRO A 12 7.19 -12.10 -33.83
CA PRO A 12 7.13 -12.63 -35.19
C PRO A 12 7.06 -14.17 -35.18
N ARG A 13 6.22 -14.74 -36.04
CA ARG A 13 6.11 -16.18 -36.30
C ARG A 13 6.70 -16.51 -37.69
N PRO A 14 7.17 -17.74 -37.94
CA PRO A 14 7.28 -18.86 -36.99
C PRO A 14 8.51 -18.73 -36.10
N ILE A 15 8.40 -19.17 -34.83
CA ILE A 15 9.56 -19.37 -33.94
C ILE A 15 9.87 -20.88 -33.96
N PRO A 16 11.08 -21.29 -34.40
CA PRO A 16 11.49 -22.69 -34.34
C PRO A 16 11.32 -23.27 -32.94
N PHE A 17 10.85 -24.51 -32.84
CA PHE A 17 10.49 -25.13 -31.55
C PHE A 17 11.60 -25.01 -30.49
N GLU A 18 12.85 -25.26 -30.87
CA GLU A 18 14.01 -25.17 -29.98
C GLU A 18 14.34 -23.76 -29.49
N ARG A 19 13.89 -22.73 -30.22
CA ARG A 19 14.14 -21.32 -29.91
C ARG A 19 13.01 -20.69 -29.07
N ARG A 20 11.94 -21.44 -28.83
CA ARG A 20 10.85 -21.04 -27.93
C ARG A 20 11.35 -21.10 -26.47
N PRO A 21 11.05 -20.10 -25.63
CA PRO A 21 11.35 -20.19 -24.21
C PRO A 21 10.69 -21.43 -23.59
N LEU A 22 11.44 -22.15 -22.74
CA LEU A 22 10.91 -23.25 -21.94
C LEU A 22 10.30 -22.65 -20.68
N VAL A 23 8.99 -22.84 -20.51
CA VAL A 23 8.25 -22.33 -19.37
C VAL A 23 7.63 -23.45 -18.56
N ARG A 24 7.64 -23.27 -17.25
CA ARG A 24 6.99 -24.15 -16.29
C ARG A 24 5.96 -23.36 -15.50
N PRO A 25 4.77 -23.91 -15.28
CA PRO A 25 3.82 -23.27 -14.41
C PRO A 25 4.23 -23.34 -12.91
N LYS A 26 4.16 -22.21 -12.19
CA LYS A 26 4.64 -22.06 -10.79
C LYS A 26 3.63 -21.33 -9.89
N GLY A 27 3.48 -21.79 -8.64
CA GLY A 27 2.57 -21.20 -7.66
C GLY A 27 1.09 -21.39 -8.01
N LYS A 28 0.25 -20.35 -7.82
CA LYS A 28 -1.20 -20.40 -8.10
C LYS A 28 -1.59 -19.91 -9.50
N ARG A 29 -0.88 -18.93 -10.06
CA ARG A 29 -1.12 -18.30 -11.38
C ARG A 29 0.15 -17.78 -12.08
N GLY A 30 1.32 -18.24 -11.64
CA GLY A 30 2.62 -17.81 -12.13
C GLY A 30 3.18 -18.70 -13.23
N TRP A 31 4.14 -18.15 -13.98
CA TRP A 31 4.96 -18.87 -14.95
C TRP A 31 6.41 -18.61 -14.62
N GLU A 32 7.22 -19.65 -14.64
CA GLU A 32 8.66 -19.58 -14.51
C GLU A 32 9.30 -19.88 -15.87
N THR A 33 10.30 -19.09 -16.26
CA THR A 33 11.08 -19.37 -17.46
C THR A 33 12.31 -20.17 -17.07
N ILE A 34 12.35 -21.44 -17.48
CA ILE A 34 13.43 -22.37 -17.19
C ILE A 34 14.60 -22.14 -18.15
N VAL A 35 14.28 -22.01 -19.44
CA VAL A 35 15.27 -21.73 -20.49
C VAL A 35 14.81 -20.51 -21.28
N PRO A 36 15.64 -19.45 -21.38
CA PRO A 36 15.30 -18.30 -22.20
C PRO A 36 15.25 -18.68 -23.69
N GLY A 37 14.43 -17.97 -24.46
CA GLY A 37 14.34 -18.14 -25.91
C GLY A 37 14.38 -16.80 -26.64
N ASP A 38 13.93 -16.79 -27.89
CA ASP A 38 14.00 -15.63 -28.80
C ASP A 38 13.20 -14.40 -28.33
N HIS A 39 12.32 -14.55 -27.34
CA HIS A 39 11.59 -13.44 -26.76
C HIS A 39 11.51 -13.50 -25.23
N LYS A 40 11.35 -12.33 -24.62
CA LYS A 40 11.20 -12.14 -23.17
C LYS A 40 9.74 -11.91 -22.74
N ARG A 41 8.77 -12.32 -23.57
CA ARG A 41 7.34 -12.14 -23.28
C ARG A 41 6.88 -13.19 -22.27
N LEU A 42 6.03 -12.78 -21.34
CA LEU A 42 5.37 -13.68 -20.40
C LEU A 42 4.14 -14.33 -21.08
N PRO A 43 3.79 -15.58 -20.75
CA PRO A 43 2.62 -16.27 -21.32
C PRO A 43 1.32 -15.46 -21.19
N ALA A 44 1.04 -14.86 -20.03
CA ALA A 44 -0.14 -14.01 -19.83
C ALA A 44 -0.18 -12.78 -20.77
N GLY A 45 0.98 -12.23 -21.11
CA GLY A 45 1.08 -11.11 -22.06
C GLY A 45 0.79 -11.53 -23.50
N ILE A 46 1.23 -12.72 -23.90
CA ILE A 46 0.92 -13.32 -25.21
C ILE A 46 -0.56 -13.69 -25.29
N LEU A 47 -1.11 -14.37 -24.27
CA LEU A 47 -2.54 -14.68 -24.18
C LEU A 47 -3.41 -13.43 -24.31
N GLY A 48 -3.06 -12.33 -23.63
CA GLY A 48 -3.81 -11.07 -23.75
C GLY A 48 -3.78 -10.45 -25.15
N LEU A 49 -2.72 -10.71 -25.93
CA LEU A 49 -2.64 -10.31 -27.33
C LEU A 49 -3.40 -11.26 -28.25
N LEU A 50 -3.39 -12.57 -27.96
CA LEU A 50 -4.18 -13.57 -28.68
C LEU A 50 -5.68 -13.36 -28.47
N CYS A 51 -6.15 -13.02 -27.27
CA CYS A 51 -7.54 -12.62 -27.04
C CYS A 51 -7.95 -11.44 -27.92
N LYS A 52 -7.06 -10.48 -28.15
CA LYS A 52 -7.31 -9.35 -29.05
C LYS A 52 -7.31 -9.78 -30.52
N ALA A 53 -6.32 -10.58 -30.91
CA ALA A 53 -6.19 -11.03 -32.29
C ALA A 53 -7.41 -11.85 -32.75
N HIS A 54 -7.94 -12.67 -31.84
CA HIS A 54 -9.07 -13.57 -32.07
C HIS A 54 -10.33 -13.06 -31.38
N PHE A 55 -10.53 -11.74 -31.32
CA PHE A 55 -11.73 -11.18 -30.70
C PHE A 55 -12.98 -11.62 -31.48
N PRO A 56 -13.96 -12.32 -30.87
CA PRO A 56 -15.08 -12.89 -31.62
C PRO A 56 -16.08 -11.88 -32.19
N GLY A 57 -16.06 -10.62 -31.73
CA GLY A 57 -17.05 -9.63 -32.13
C GLY A 57 -18.41 -9.86 -31.48
N MET A 58 -19.47 -9.78 -32.29
CA MET A 58 -20.85 -10.03 -31.87
C MET A 58 -21.08 -11.54 -31.80
N VAL A 59 -21.69 -11.99 -30.72
CA VAL A 59 -21.91 -13.41 -30.43
C VAL A 59 -23.42 -13.64 -30.29
N PRO A 60 -23.96 -14.67 -30.97
CA PRO A 60 -25.37 -14.98 -30.88
C PRO A 60 -25.72 -15.47 -29.47
N LEU A 61 -26.83 -14.96 -28.95
CA LEU A 61 -27.47 -15.40 -27.72
C LEU A 61 -28.44 -16.55 -28.03
N ARG A 62 -28.77 -17.33 -26.99
CA ARG A 62 -29.68 -18.47 -27.12
C ARG A 62 -31.12 -18.07 -27.46
N ASP A 63 -31.50 -16.84 -27.15
CA ASP A 63 -32.83 -16.25 -27.38
C ASP A 63 -32.94 -15.58 -28.77
N GLY A 64 -31.91 -15.69 -29.62
CA GLY A 64 -31.90 -15.11 -30.97
C GLY A 64 -31.39 -13.68 -31.05
N GLY A 65 -30.99 -13.07 -29.93
CA GLY A 65 -30.27 -11.79 -29.92
C GLY A 65 -28.78 -11.93 -30.23
N GLU A 66 -28.07 -10.82 -30.31
CA GLU A 66 -26.61 -10.79 -30.34
C GLU A 66 -26.08 -9.88 -29.23
N GLU A 67 -24.94 -10.26 -28.65
CA GLU A 67 -24.23 -9.41 -27.69
C GLU A 67 -22.73 -9.39 -28.00
N PRO A 68 -22.00 -8.31 -27.65
CA PRO A 68 -20.55 -8.31 -27.82
C PRO A 68 -19.87 -9.37 -26.95
N ALA A 69 -18.74 -9.89 -27.43
CA ALA A 69 -17.90 -10.88 -26.76
C ALA A 69 -17.19 -10.34 -25.49
N LEU A 70 -17.95 -10.04 -24.44
CA LEU A 70 -17.46 -9.46 -23.18
C LEU A 70 -16.80 -10.47 -22.23
N THR A 71 -17.06 -11.77 -22.41
CA THR A 71 -16.62 -12.81 -21.46
C THR A 71 -15.88 -13.94 -22.15
N TRP A 72 -15.05 -14.66 -21.39
CA TRP A 72 -14.40 -15.87 -21.90
C TRP A 72 -15.39 -16.99 -22.28
N ALA A 73 -16.59 -17.00 -21.69
CA ALA A 73 -17.64 -17.92 -22.11
C ALA A 73 -18.09 -17.66 -23.55
N HIS A 74 -17.98 -16.43 -24.05
CA HIS A 74 -18.34 -16.11 -25.44
C HIS A 74 -17.30 -16.71 -26.39
N TYR A 75 -16.01 -16.62 -26.06
CA TYR A 75 -14.93 -17.27 -26.83
C TYR A 75 -15.08 -18.79 -26.91
N LYS A 76 -15.60 -19.42 -25.85
CA LYS A 76 -15.86 -20.88 -25.82
C LYS A 76 -17.07 -21.30 -26.65
N ARG A 77 -17.97 -20.37 -26.98
CA ARG A 77 -19.21 -20.66 -27.74
C ARG A 77 -19.02 -20.47 -29.24
N VAL A 78 -18.13 -19.57 -29.64
CA VAL A 78 -17.92 -19.26 -31.05
C VAL A 78 -17.02 -20.32 -31.68
N PRO A 79 -17.47 -20.99 -32.76
CA PRO A 79 -16.64 -21.94 -33.47
C PRO A 79 -15.44 -21.23 -34.10
N ASP A 80 -14.30 -21.92 -34.13
CA ASP A 80 -13.11 -21.40 -34.82
C ASP A 80 -13.27 -21.49 -36.34
N VAL A 81 -12.57 -20.62 -37.05
CA VAL A 81 -12.37 -20.72 -38.50
C VAL A 81 -10.94 -21.21 -38.73
N PRO A 82 -10.72 -22.29 -39.50
CA PRO A 82 -9.40 -22.86 -39.73
C PRO A 82 -8.37 -21.79 -40.11
N ASP A 83 -7.17 -21.88 -39.55
CA ASP A 83 -6.08 -20.96 -39.88
C ASP A 83 -5.45 -21.27 -41.25
N GLU A 84 -4.49 -20.44 -41.69
CA GLU A 84 -3.77 -20.64 -42.96
C GLU A 84 -3.03 -21.98 -43.03
N ASP A 85 -2.68 -22.54 -41.86
CA ASP A 85 -2.03 -23.84 -41.71
C ASP A 85 -3.06 -25.00 -41.62
N GLY A 86 -4.36 -24.70 -41.72
CA GLY A 86 -5.44 -25.68 -41.68
C GLY A 86 -5.67 -26.31 -40.29
N ARG A 87 -5.18 -25.70 -39.21
CA ARG A 87 -5.40 -26.20 -37.85
C ARG A 87 -6.84 -25.94 -37.42
N ASP A 88 -7.49 -27.00 -36.95
CA ASP A 88 -8.85 -26.93 -36.38
C ASP A 88 -8.77 -26.96 -34.85
N PHE A 89 -9.07 -25.83 -34.22
CA PHE A 89 -9.13 -25.70 -32.77
C PHE A 89 -10.53 -25.89 -32.20
N ARG A 90 -11.57 -26.11 -33.02
CA ARG A 90 -12.99 -26.19 -32.63
C ARG A 90 -13.62 -24.87 -32.19
N THR A 91 -13.01 -24.17 -31.22
CA THR A 91 -13.53 -22.88 -30.70
C THR A 91 -12.48 -21.79 -30.68
N VAL A 92 -12.92 -20.54 -30.69
CA VAL A 92 -12.00 -19.39 -30.60
C VAL A 92 -11.20 -19.40 -29.30
N ALA A 93 -11.80 -19.86 -28.18
CA ALA A 93 -11.10 -20.04 -26.92
C ALA A 93 -9.94 -21.04 -27.03
N ASP A 94 -10.20 -22.15 -27.71
CA ASP A 94 -9.22 -23.22 -27.89
C ASP A 94 -8.08 -22.77 -28.82
N ARG A 95 -8.39 -21.96 -29.84
CA ARG A 95 -7.37 -21.32 -30.69
C ARG A 95 -6.46 -20.37 -29.91
N VAL A 96 -7.03 -19.51 -29.06
CA VAL A 96 -6.26 -18.59 -28.22
C VAL A 96 -5.26 -19.34 -27.33
N VAL A 97 -5.67 -20.48 -26.75
CA VAL A 97 -4.77 -21.29 -25.90
C VAL A 97 -3.84 -22.16 -26.75
N GLY A 98 -4.29 -22.65 -27.90
CA GLY A 98 -3.51 -23.46 -28.83
C GLY A 98 -2.34 -22.69 -29.44
N GLU A 99 -2.60 -21.48 -29.95
CA GLU A 99 -1.58 -20.61 -30.52
C GLU A 99 -0.58 -20.08 -29.48
N LEU A 100 -0.89 -20.15 -28.18
CA LEU A 100 0.11 -19.85 -27.14
C LEU A 100 1.37 -20.72 -27.32
N TRP A 101 1.18 -21.97 -27.72
CA TRP A 101 2.27 -22.92 -27.89
C TRP A 101 3.10 -22.69 -29.14
N ASP A 102 2.67 -21.80 -30.04
CA ASP A 102 3.53 -21.31 -31.14
C ASP A 102 4.69 -20.45 -30.60
N PHE A 103 4.57 -19.94 -29.38
CA PHE A 103 5.53 -19.03 -28.74
C PHE A 103 6.36 -19.70 -27.65
N PHE A 104 5.82 -20.73 -26.99
CA PHE A 104 6.45 -21.37 -25.83
C PHE A 104 6.55 -22.88 -26.00
N ARG A 105 7.49 -23.49 -25.28
CA ARG A 105 7.52 -24.93 -25.03
C ARG A 105 7.39 -25.19 -23.53
N VAL A 106 6.90 -26.37 -23.19
CA VAL A 106 6.67 -26.84 -21.82
C VAL A 106 7.17 -28.29 -21.72
N GLU A 107 7.70 -28.65 -20.55
CA GLU A 107 8.10 -30.03 -20.29
C GLU A 107 6.86 -30.96 -20.35
N PRO A 108 6.98 -32.18 -20.89
CA PRO A 108 5.85 -33.07 -21.14
C PRO A 108 4.96 -33.30 -19.91
N GLU A 109 5.56 -33.49 -18.74
CA GLU A 109 4.88 -33.72 -17.47
C GLU A 109 4.02 -32.54 -17.00
N TYR A 110 4.31 -31.31 -17.46
CA TYR A 110 3.56 -30.11 -17.09
C TYR A 110 2.56 -29.67 -18.16
N ARG A 111 2.49 -30.33 -19.33
CA ARG A 111 1.66 -29.90 -20.47
C ARG A 111 0.20 -29.68 -20.09
N ASP A 112 -0.47 -30.68 -19.51
CA ASP A 112 -1.90 -30.59 -19.16
C ASP A 112 -2.17 -29.54 -18.09
N ARG A 113 -1.22 -29.38 -17.16
CA ARG A 113 -1.30 -28.36 -16.12
C ARG A 113 -1.15 -26.96 -16.73
N ALA A 114 -0.24 -26.80 -17.68
CA ALA A 114 0.04 -25.54 -18.36
C ALA A 114 -1.13 -25.10 -19.24
N VAL A 115 -1.76 -26.02 -19.96
CA VAL A 115 -2.99 -25.75 -20.74
C VAL A 115 -4.10 -25.27 -19.83
N ARG A 116 -4.41 -26.00 -18.76
CA ARG A 116 -5.43 -25.57 -17.77
C ARG A 116 -5.14 -24.17 -17.22
N TRP A 117 -3.87 -23.90 -16.93
CA TRP A 117 -3.46 -22.59 -16.41
C TRP A 117 -3.66 -21.46 -17.41
N ALA A 118 -3.40 -21.70 -18.70
CA ALA A 118 -3.68 -20.74 -19.75
C ALA A 118 -5.18 -20.43 -19.84
N TYR A 119 -6.05 -21.46 -19.81
CA TYR A 119 -7.51 -21.27 -19.77
C TYR A 119 -7.97 -20.47 -18.54
N ASP A 120 -7.41 -20.74 -17.36
CA ASP A 120 -7.79 -20.06 -16.13
C ASP A 120 -7.35 -18.58 -16.10
N ALA A 121 -6.34 -18.21 -16.88
CA ALA A 121 -5.89 -16.83 -17.02
C ALA A 121 -6.79 -16.00 -17.96
N CYS A 122 -7.32 -16.60 -19.02
CA CYS A 122 -8.06 -15.91 -20.08
C CYS A 122 -9.28 -15.08 -19.61
N PRO A 123 -10.14 -15.55 -18.67
CA PRO A 123 -11.26 -14.75 -18.18
C PRO A 123 -10.85 -13.36 -17.70
N LYS A 124 -9.79 -13.28 -16.90
CA LYS A 124 -9.29 -11.99 -16.41
C LYS A 124 -8.72 -11.14 -17.54
N LEU A 125 -7.99 -11.75 -18.48
CA LEU A 125 -7.39 -11.04 -19.61
C LEU A 125 -8.45 -10.42 -20.53
N VAL A 126 -9.55 -11.14 -20.78
CA VAL A 126 -10.70 -10.61 -21.55
C VAL A 126 -11.35 -9.46 -20.79
N THR A 127 -11.60 -9.58 -19.50
CA THR A 127 -12.17 -8.48 -18.70
C THR A 127 -11.25 -7.25 -18.69
N ASP A 128 -9.95 -7.44 -18.44
CA ASP A 128 -8.96 -6.37 -18.42
C ASP A 128 -8.81 -5.70 -19.81
N MET A 129 -8.89 -6.47 -20.90
CA MET A 129 -8.88 -5.95 -22.27
C MET A 129 -9.99 -4.91 -22.50
N HIS A 130 -11.23 -5.23 -22.11
CA HIS A 130 -12.36 -4.31 -22.26
C HIS A 130 -12.24 -3.09 -21.34
N HIS A 131 -11.81 -3.27 -20.08
CA HIS A 131 -11.59 -2.17 -19.16
C HIS A 131 -10.51 -1.18 -19.64
N GLU A 132 -9.46 -1.68 -20.27
CA GLU A 132 -8.38 -0.85 -20.80
C GLU A 132 -8.73 -0.19 -22.15
N ALA A 133 -9.69 -0.75 -22.91
CA ALA A 133 -10.08 -0.27 -24.23
C ALA A 133 -10.46 1.21 -24.23
N ARG A 134 -11.34 1.64 -23.30
CA ARG A 134 -11.75 3.04 -23.17
C ARG A 134 -10.56 3.97 -22.99
N VAL A 135 -9.72 3.66 -21.99
CA VAL A 135 -8.58 4.52 -21.62
C VAL A 135 -7.55 4.58 -22.77
N GLN A 136 -7.39 3.50 -23.52
CA GLN A 136 -6.54 3.48 -24.71
C GLN A 136 -7.12 4.30 -25.87
N ALA A 137 -8.43 4.28 -26.07
CA ALA A 137 -9.11 5.07 -27.07
C ALA A 137 -8.98 6.57 -26.79
N VAL A 138 -9.23 7.01 -25.56
CA VAL A 138 -9.02 8.42 -25.15
C VAL A 138 -7.58 8.86 -25.41
N ARG A 139 -6.58 8.06 -24.98
CA ARG A 139 -5.17 8.37 -25.25
C ARG A 139 -4.84 8.42 -26.73
N SER A 140 -5.45 7.56 -27.54
CA SER A 140 -5.26 7.52 -28.98
C SER A 140 -5.88 8.75 -29.65
N TYR A 141 -7.04 9.20 -29.17
CA TYR A 141 -7.71 10.40 -29.69
C TYR A 141 -6.87 11.64 -29.45
N TYR A 142 -6.46 11.86 -28.20
CA TYR A 142 -5.60 12.99 -27.84
C TYR A 142 -4.29 12.99 -28.61
N ALA A 143 -3.65 11.83 -28.77
CA ALA A 143 -2.38 11.74 -29.48
C ALA A 143 -2.52 11.96 -31.00
N LYS A 144 -3.55 11.39 -31.64
CA LYS A 144 -3.70 11.41 -33.11
C LYS A 144 -4.40 12.66 -33.63
N TYR A 145 -5.40 13.17 -32.90
CA TYR A 145 -6.28 14.25 -33.38
C TYR A 145 -6.01 15.57 -32.67
N LEU A 146 -5.63 15.55 -31.39
CA LEU A 146 -5.32 16.77 -30.62
C LEU A 146 -3.82 17.04 -30.51
N GLY A 147 -2.97 16.18 -31.10
CA GLY A 147 -1.51 16.30 -31.05
C GLY A 147 -0.91 16.28 -29.63
N THR A 148 -1.69 15.90 -28.62
CA THR A 148 -1.33 16.07 -27.21
C THR A 148 -1.17 14.71 -26.54
N LYS A 149 -0.08 14.54 -25.78
CA LYS A 149 0.18 13.29 -25.06
C LYS A 149 -0.32 13.39 -23.63
N ILE A 150 -1.41 12.67 -23.34
CA ILE A 150 -1.93 12.52 -21.97
C ILE A 150 -1.51 11.19 -21.35
N ASP A 151 -1.36 11.19 -20.03
CA ASP A 151 -1.08 9.98 -19.26
C ASP A 151 -2.35 9.15 -18.98
N LYS A 152 -2.17 7.98 -18.36
CA LYS A 152 -3.29 7.09 -18.04
C LYS A 152 -4.20 7.66 -16.94
N LYS A 153 -3.69 8.48 -16.03
CA LYS A 153 -4.47 9.07 -14.94
C LYS A 153 -5.40 10.14 -15.48
N GLN A 154 -4.91 11.01 -16.37
CA GLN A 154 -5.67 12.03 -17.09
C GLN A 154 -6.70 11.38 -18.01
N ALA A 155 -6.31 10.38 -18.81
CA ALA A 155 -7.23 9.71 -19.73
C ALA A 155 -8.43 9.03 -19.03
N ARG A 156 -8.29 8.65 -17.75
CA ARG A 156 -9.38 8.03 -16.98
C ARG A 156 -10.50 9.00 -16.63
N THR A 157 -10.25 10.31 -16.59
CA THR A 157 -11.21 11.34 -16.19
C THR A 157 -11.88 12.04 -17.38
N ILE A 158 -11.47 11.71 -18.59
CA ILE A 158 -11.98 12.33 -19.81
C ILE A 158 -13.04 11.42 -20.44
N TRP A 159 -14.12 12.03 -20.91
CA TRP A 159 -15.26 11.38 -21.56
C TRP A 159 -15.48 12.02 -22.94
N PRO A 160 -14.79 11.52 -23.99
CA PRO A 160 -15.04 11.93 -25.37
C PRO A 160 -16.48 11.65 -25.81
N SER A 161 -16.92 12.36 -26.86
CA SER A 161 -18.20 12.07 -27.51
C SER A 161 -18.15 10.77 -28.31
N GLU A 162 -19.33 10.28 -28.71
CA GLU A 162 -19.46 9.09 -29.54
C GLU A 162 -18.71 9.22 -30.87
N GLU A 163 -18.79 10.40 -31.51
CA GLU A 163 -18.06 10.71 -32.74
C GLU A 163 -16.55 10.68 -32.55
N GLU A 164 -16.06 11.18 -31.41
CA GLU A 164 -14.64 11.19 -31.08
C GLU A 164 -14.12 9.78 -30.84
N TYR A 165 -14.88 8.94 -30.13
CA TYR A 165 -14.54 7.52 -29.97
C TYR A 165 -14.61 6.77 -31.31
N GLY A 166 -15.54 7.10 -32.20
CA GLY A 166 -15.66 6.52 -33.53
C GLY A 166 -14.40 6.68 -34.39
N LYS A 167 -13.61 7.73 -34.15
CA LYS A 167 -12.33 7.99 -34.85
C LYS A 167 -11.17 7.10 -34.39
N VAL A 168 -11.30 6.41 -33.26
CA VAL A 168 -10.18 5.72 -32.58
C VAL A 168 -10.47 4.26 -32.24
N ILE A 169 -11.14 3.56 -33.16
CA ILE A 169 -11.41 2.13 -33.04
C ILE A 169 -10.08 1.36 -32.87
N PRO A 170 -9.93 0.55 -31.81
CA PRO A 170 -8.75 -0.30 -31.64
C PRO A 170 -8.61 -1.30 -32.79
N TRP A 171 -7.38 -1.64 -33.16
CA TRP A 171 -7.11 -2.56 -34.28
C TRP A 171 -7.82 -3.91 -34.14
N TRP A 172 -7.97 -4.41 -32.92
CA TRP A 172 -8.61 -5.69 -32.61
C TRP A 172 -10.14 -5.65 -32.69
N CYS A 173 -10.73 -4.44 -32.67
CA CYS A 173 -12.17 -4.24 -32.82
C CYS A 173 -12.51 -3.62 -34.19
N ALA A 174 -11.52 -3.36 -35.04
CA ALA A 174 -11.70 -2.62 -36.29
C ALA A 174 -12.65 -3.34 -37.27
N THR A 175 -12.63 -4.66 -37.29
CA THR A 175 -13.53 -5.53 -38.07
C THR A 175 -14.88 -5.74 -37.40
N HIS A 176 -15.07 -5.27 -36.16
CA HIS A 176 -16.25 -5.50 -35.32
C HIS A 176 -16.89 -4.19 -34.88
N LYS A 177 -17.20 -3.33 -35.87
CA LYS A 177 -17.78 -2.00 -35.64
C LYS A 177 -19.03 -2.01 -34.73
N PRO A 178 -20.00 -2.94 -34.86
CA PRO A 178 -21.15 -3.01 -33.94
C PRO A 178 -20.75 -3.21 -32.47
N CYS A 179 -19.69 -3.98 -32.19
CA CYS A 179 -19.18 -4.12 -30.81
C CYS A 179 -18.59 -2.82 -30.30
N TRP A 180 -17.84 -2.11 -31.14
CA TRP A 180 -17.28 -0.82 -30.77
C TRP A 180 -18.38 0.19 -30.44
N ASP A 181 -19.40 0.27 -31.29
CA ASP A 181 -20.54 1.17 -31.09
C ASP A 181 -21.27 0.84 -29.79
N TYR A 182 -21.47 -0.45 -29.48
CA TYR A 182 -22.00 -0.87 -28.17
C TYR A 182 -21.14 -0.39 -27.00
N PHE A 183 -19.81 -0.53 -27.08
CA PHE A 183 -18.92 -0.09 -26.00
C PHE A 183 -19.00 1.43 -25.81
N VAL A 184 -19.02 2.19 -26.91
CA VAL A 184 -19.09 3.65 -26.89
C VAL A 184 -20.42 4.13 -26.33
N ALA A 185 -21.55 3.58 -26.79
CA ALA A 185 -22.87 3.90 -26.26
C ALA A 185 -22.92 3.69 -24.73
N ARG A 186 -22.37 2.58 -24.25
CA ARG A 186 -22.28 2.29 -22.81
C ARG A 186 -21.38 3.27 -22.04
N TRP A 187 -20.28 3.75 -22.63
CA TRP A 187 -19.40 4.71 -21.96
C TRP A 187 -19.95 6.15 -22.00
N CYS A 188 -20.78 6.47 -22.99
CA CYS A 188 -21.45 7.76 -23.13
C CYS A 188 -22.74 7.86 -22.32
N ASP A 189 -23.28 6.75 -21.81
CA ASP A 189 -24.41 6.73 -20.88
C ASP A 189 -24.11 7.51 -19.57
N PRO A 190 -24.87 8.58 -19.26
CA PRO A 190 -24.69 9.37 -18.04
C PRO A 190 -24.84 8.57 -16.75
N GLU A 191 -25.74 7.60 -16.69
CA GLU A 191 -25.94 6.78 -15.48
C GLU A 191 -24.72 5.90 -15.24
N TRP A 192 -24.20 5.30 -16.31
CA TRP A 192 -22.98 4.51 -16.26
C TRP A 192 -21.78 5.35 -15.83
N GLN A 193 -21.63 6.58 -16.35
CA GLN A 193 -20.56 7.50 -15.95
C GLN A 193 -20.64 7.86 -14.46
N LYS A 194 -21.85 8.17 -13.96
CA LYS A 194 -22.08 8.47 -12.54
C LYS A 194 -21.69 7.30 -11.63
N GLN A 195 -22.09 6.07 -11.98
CA GLN A 195 -21.70 4.88 -11.23
C GLN A 195 -20.19 4.65 -11.28
N HIS A 196 -19.58 4.85 -12.44
CA HIS A 196 -18.14 4.70 -12.64
C HIS A 196 -17.35 5.72 -11.80
N GLU A 197 -17.81 6.97 -11.73
CA GLU A 197 -17.20 8.03 -10.91
C GLU A 197 -17.35 7.74 -9.42
N ALA A 198 -18.53 7.33 -8.95
CA ALA A 198 -18.73 6.91 -7.55
C ALA A 198 -17.80 5.74 -7.17
N CYS A 199 -17.57 4.79 -8.08
CA CYS A 199 -16.57 3.73 -7.87
C CYS A 199 -15.14 4.28 -7.84
N ARG A 200 -14.83 5.31 -8.63
CA ARG A 200 -13.51 5.99 -8.63
C ARG A 200 -13.29 6.74 -7.32
N GLU A 201 -14.25 7.51 -6.84
CA GLU A 201 -14.18 8.22 -5.56
C GLU A 201 -13.93 7.25 -4.40
N ARG A 202 -14.65 6.11 -4.37
CA ARG A 202 -14.39 5.05 -3.38
C ARG A 202 -12.97 4.50 -3.47
N ARG A 203 -12.41 4.35 -4.67
CA ARG A 203 -11.01 3.91 -4.85
C ARG A 203 -10.00 4.98 -4.44
N LEU A 204 -10.31 6.27 -4.62
CA LEU A 204 -9.42 7.37 -4.22
C LEU A 204 -9.33 7.52 -2.71
N LYS A 205 -10.35 7.07 -1.97
CA LYS A 205 -10.31 6.99 -0.50
C LYS A 205 -9.36 5.89 0.02
N MET A 206 -8.86 4.99 -0.83
CA MET A 206 -7.93 3.95 -0.41
C MET A 206 -6.48 4.48 -0.37
N PRO A 207 -5.71 4.17 0.69
CA PRO A 207 -4.33 4.62 0.81
C PRO A 207 -3.42 3.89 -0.19
N GLY A 208 -2.86 4.67 -1.11
CA GLY A 208 -1.75 4.29 -1.99
C GLY A 208 -2.00 3.13 -2.97
N PRO A 209 -1.00 2.83 -3.83
CA PRO A 209 -0.99 1.63 -4.64
C PRO A 209 -1.04 0.36 -3.77
N ALA A 210 -1.82 -0.63 -4.19
CA ALA A 210 -1.89 -1.91 -3.47
C ALA A 210 -0.54 -2.62 -3.40
N HIS A 211 0.27 -2.56 -4.46
CA HIS A 211 1.67 -3.02 -4.54
C HIS A 211 2.31 -2.48 -5.83
N HIS A 212 3.63 -2.60 -5.96
CA HIS A 212 4.45 -2.10 -7.09
C HIS A 212 4.98 -3.21 -8.00
N GLN A 213 4.52 -4.45 -7.83
CA GLN A 213 4.92 -5.63 -8.63
C GLN A 213 4.53 -5.50 -10.13
N GLY A 214 3.45 -4.78 -10.42
CA GLY A 214 2.86 -4.77 -11.76
C GLY A 214 2.29 -6.15 -12.12
N ASN A 215 2.61 -6.63 -13.33
CA ASN A 215 2.18 -7.96 -13.82
C ASN A 215 3.16 -9.09 -13.46
N ARG A 216 4.22 -8.79 -12.69
CA ARG A 216 5.22 -9.77 -12.26
C ARG A 216 4.69 -10.63 -11.12
N THR A 217 5.19 -11.85 -11.01
CA THR A 217 5.09 -12.61 -9.78
C THR A 217 5.97 -11.97 -8.69
N LEU A 218 5.83 -12.42 -7.44
CA LEU A 218 6.69 -11.92 -6.37
C LEU A 218 8.15 -12.36 -6.57
N ASP A 219 8.36 -13.59 -7.03
CA ASP A 219 9.68 -14.12 -7.39
C ASP A 219 10.33 -13.30 -8.51
N ASP A 220 9.58 -12.99 -9.58
CA ASP A 220 10.08 -12.14 -10.67
C ASP A 220 10.41 -10.72 -10.20
N TYR A 221 9.63 -10.20 -9.23
CA TYR A 221 9.93 -8.91 -8.60
C TYR A 221 11.23 -9.01 -7.79
N ALA A 222 11.41 -10.07 -7.00
CA ALA A 222 12.60 -10.32 -6.20
C ALA A 222 13.85 -10.44 -7.08
N ALA A 223 13.77 -11.21 -8.18
CA ALA A 223 14.85 -11.34 -9.15
C ALA A 223 15.18 -10.01 -9.84
N SER A 224 14.15 -9.24 -10.22
CA SER A 224 14.34 -7.90 -10.81
C SER A 224 14.96 -6.92 -9.83
N TRP A 225 14.64 -7.01 -8.54
CA TRP A 225 15.23 -6.18 -7.49
C TRP A 225 16.67 -6.59 -7.24
N SER A 226 16.94 -7.89 -7.09
CA SER A 226 18.28 -8.43 -6.91
C SER A 226 19.23 -7.96 -8.02
N GLN A 227 18.79 -8.06 -9.28
CA GLN A 227 19.56 -7.56 -10.43
C GLN A 227 19.85 -6.04 -10.35
N ALA A 228 18.89 -5.24 -9.90
CA ALA A 228 19.05 -3.79 -9.78
C ALA A 228 19.90 -3.39 -8.56
N HIS A 229 19.99 -4.25 -7.56
CA HIS A 229 20.69 -4.02 -6.29
C HIS A 229 21.90 -4.96 -6.13
N HIS A 230 22.73 -5.06 -7.18
CA HIS A 230 24.03 -5.75 -7.16
C HIS A 230 23.99 -7.24 -6.81
N GLY A 231 22.91 -7.94 -7.13
CA GLY A 231 22.78 -9.38 -6.90
C GLY A 231 22.48 -9.74 -5.45
N ARG A 232 22.08 -8.78 -4.60
CA ARG A 232 21.68 -9.08 -3.22
C ARG A 232 20.53 -10.08 -3.18
N GLU A 233 20.60 -11.04 -2.26
CA GLU A 233 19.53 -12.01 -2.05
C GLU A 233 18.25 -11.29 -1.63
N CYS A 234 17.11 -11.80 -2.11
CA CYS A 234 15.80 -11.21 -1.82
C CYS A 234 14.83 -12.31 -1.38
N PRO A 235 14.87 -12.70 -0.10
CA PRO A 235 14.00 -13.75 0.44
C PRO A 235 12.52 -13.37 0.35
N PRO A 236 11.57 -14.34 0.41
CA PRO A 236 10.19 -14.08 0.01
C PRO A 236 9.44 -13.05 0.88
N LEU A 237 9.71 -12.99 2.19
CA LEU A 237 9.13 -11.96 3.06
C LEU A 237 9.66 -10.56 2.70
N MET A 238 10.96 -10.47 2.43
CA MET A 238 11.63 -9.24 2.01
C MET A 238 11.08 -8.76 0.67
N ALA A 239 10.97 -9.66 -0.30
CA ALA A 239 10.36 -9.39 -1.60
C ALA A 239 8.93 -8.85 -1.44
N TRP A 240 8.14 -9.43 -0.54
CA TRP A 240 6.78 -8.96 -0.24
C TRP A 240 6.79 -7.55 0.32
N ALA A 241 7.63 -7.26 1.32
CA ALA A 241 7.77 -5.93 1.92
C ALA A 241 8.20 -4.87 0.87
N LEU A 242 9.25 -5.16 0.11
CA LEU A 242 9.79 -4.27 -0.93
C LEU A 242 8.76 -3.98 -2.03
N ALA A 243 8.00 -4.99 -2.43
CA ALA A 243 6.90 -4.84 -3.38
C ALA A 243 5.81 -3.87 -2.91
N HIS A 244 5.66 -3.67 -1.59
CA HIS A 244 4.77 -2.68 -1.00
C HIS A 244 5.43 -1.33 -0.70
N LYS A 245 6.77 -1.26 -0.75
CA LYS A 245 7.57 -0.04 -0.59
C LYS A 245 7.76 0.70 -1.91
N GLY A 246 8.13 0.02 -2.99
CA GLY A 246 8.35 0.67 -4.28
C GLY A 246 8.69 -0.24 -5.46
N LYS A 247 9.14 0.36 -6.56
CA LYS A 247 9.53 -0.38 -7.77
C LYS A 247 10.87 -1.09 -7.55
N ALA A 248 10.99 -2.31 -8.09
CA ALA A 248 12.21 -3.13 -7.99
C ALA A 248 13.49 -2.44 -8.52
N SER A 249 13.36 -1.51 -9.47
CA SER A 249 14.48 -0.79 -10.08
C SER A 249 14.91 0.47 -9.32
N SER A 250 14.26 0.79 -8.20
CA SER A 250 14.50 2.05 -7.47
C SER A 250 15.61 1.83 -6.45
N SER A 251 16.72 2.57 -6.58
CA SER A 251 17.87 2.46 -5.68
C SER A 251 17.55 2.77 -4.22
N THR A 252 16.51 3.56 -3.95
CA THR A 252 16.04 3.93 -2.62
C THR A 252 15.16 2.87 -1.94
N VAL A 253 14.77 1.82 -2.66
CA VAL A 253 13.89 0.77 -2.14
C VAL A 253 14.77 -0.32 -1.54
N ASP A 254 15.11 -0.15 -0.27
CA ASP A 254 15.81 -1.15 0.53
C ASP A 254 14.96 -1.64 1.70
N TYR A 255 15.22 -2.86 2.16
CA TYR A 255 14.46 -3.46 3.25
C TYR A 255 15.13 -3.17 4.59
N ASN A 256 14.35 -2.68 5.54
CA ASN A 256 14.78 -2.52 6.92
C ASN A 256 13.67 -3.06 7.84
N PRO A 257 13.96 -4.03 8.72
CA PRO A 257 12.97 -4.58 9.63
C PRO A 257 12.40 -3.55 10.61
N GLU A 258 13.16 -2.49 10.91
CA GLU A 258 12.76 -1.39 11.80
C GLU A 258 11.94 -0.29 11.10
N ASP A 259 11.61 -0.48 9.81
CA ASP A 259 10.79 0.48 9.07
C ASP A 259 9.38 0.58 9.66
N GLY A 260 8.96 1.80 9.98
CA GLY A 260 7.61 2.11 10.43
C GLY A 260 6.55 2.00 9.32
N PRO A 261 5.26 2.16 9.67
CA PRO A 261 4.15 2.07 8.72
C PRO A 261 4.24 3.05 7.54
N GLU A 262 4.90 4.20 7.72
CA GLU A 262 5.11 5.26 6.73
C GLU A 262 6.06 4.87 5.58
N ALA A 263 6.90 3.86 5.78
CA ALA A 263 7.79 3.35 4.74
C ALA A 263 7.04 2.64 3.60
N TYR A 264 5.78 2.24 3.83
CA TYR A 264 4.99 1.43 2.91
C TYR A 264 3.87 2.24 2.24
N SER A 265 3.46 1.80 1.05
CA SER A 265 2.32 2.43 0.35
C SER A 265 0.98 2.26 1.08
N ASN A 266 0.92 1.30 2.01
CA ASN A 266 -0.23 1.07 2.86
C ASN A 266 0.26 0.70 4.28
N PRO A 267 -0.14 1.45 5.33
CA PRO A 267 0.29 1.20 6.72
C PRO A 267 0.00 -0.22 7.22
N THR A 268 -1.04 -0.88 6.69
CA THR A 268 -1.38 -2.26 7.07
C THR A 268 -0.31 -3.28 6.66
N VAL A 269 0.63 -2.91 5.79
CA VAL A 269 1.74 -3.78 5.40
C VAL A 269 2.67 -4.01 6.59
N HIS A 270 3.00 -2.94 7.32
CA HIS A 270 3.84 -3.01 8.52
C HIS A 270 3.19 -3.91 9.59
N SER A 271 1.90 -3.73 9.87
CA SER A 271 1.21 -4.59 10.85
C SER A 271 1.15 -6.06 10.44
N ARG A 272 1.07 -6.35 9.13
CA ARG A 272 1.15 -7.74 8.63
C ARG A 272 2.54 -8.34 8.79
N LEU A 273 3.60 -7.57 8.52
CA LEU A 273 4.98 -8.01 8.73
C LEU A 273 5.22 -8.32 10.20
N GLN A 274 4.82 -7.41 11.08
CA GLN A 274 4.96 -7.58 12.53
C GLN A 274 4.23 -8.83 13.02
N GLN A 275 2.95 -9.01 12.66
CA GLN A 275 2.17 -10.18 13.06
C GLN A 275 2.78 -11.51 12.56
N TYR A 276 3.33 -11.52 11.36
CA TYR A 276 4.03 -12.69 10.83
C TYR A 276 5.31 -12.96 11.61
N THR A 277 6.15 -11.94 11.81
CA THR A 277 7.42 -12.04 12.56
C THR A 277 7.21 -12.52 13.99
N GLU A 278 6.23 -11.97 14.70
CA GLU A 278 5.88 -12.39 16.07
C GLU A 278 5.48 -13.85 16.13
N MET A 279 4.54 -14.28 15.28
CA MET A 279 4.05 -15.67 15.30
C MET A 279 5.11 -16.65 14.79
N ALA A 280 6.00 -16.21 13.90
CA ALA A 280 7.09 -17.05 13.45
C ALA A 280 8.14 -17.27 14.52
N ARG A 281 8.46 -16.24 15.31
CA ARG A 281 9.30 -16.39 16.51
C ARG A 281 8.64 -17.22 17.60
N GLU A 282 7.33 -17.14 17.76
CA GLU A 282 6.57 -18.00 18.69
C GLU A 282 6.65 -19.48 18.29
N LYS A 283 6.56 -19.79 16.99
CA LYS A 283 6.57 -21.16 16.48
C LYS A 283 7.98 -21.77 16.38
N HIS A 284 8.94 -21.01 15.85
CA HIS A 284 10.27 -21.50 15.49
C HIS A 284 11.36 -21.09 16.48
N GLY A 285 11.06 -20.19 17.42
CA GLY A 285 11.99 -19.65 18.42
C GLY A 285 12.46 -18.22 18.10
N PRO A 286 13.02 -17.50 19.09
CA PRO A 286 13.39 -16.09 18.96
C PRO A 286 14.51 -15.84 17.95
N GLU A 287 15.38 -16.83 17.72
CA GLU A 287 16.49 -16.78 16.76
C GLU A 287 16.04 -16.95 15.30
N TRP A 288 14.79 -17.37 15.07
CA TRP A 288 14.29 -17.55 13.71
C TRP A 288 14.16 -16.19 13.03
N ASN A 289 14.90 -15.99 11.93
CA ASN A 289 14.92 -14.73 11.20
C ASN A 289 13.96 -14.78 9.98
N PRO A 290 12.81 -14.10 10.04
CA PRO A 290 11.83 -14.09 8.95
C PRO A 290 12.34 -13.48 7.65
N SER A 291 13.42 -12.70 7.72
CA SER A 291 13.97 -11.98 6.57
C SER A 291 14.95 -12.80 5.76
N THR A 292 15.39 -13.96 6.27
CA THR A 292 16.31 -14.88 5.57
C THR A 292 15.66 -16.22 5.24
N GLU A 293 14.64 -16.61 6.00
CA GLU A 293 13.97 -17.89 5.88
C GLU A 293 12.79 -17.86 4.90
N ASP A 294 12.37 -19.04 4.46
CA ASP A 294 11.18 -19.21 3.62
C ASP A 294 9.88 -18.90 4.39
N LEU A 295 8.83 -18.56 3.64
CA LEU A 295 7.53 -18.27 4.23
C LEU A 295 6.85 -19.55 4.74
N ASP A 296 6.47 -19.55 6.02
CA ASP A 296 5.71 -20.62 6.63
C ASP A 296 4.21 -20.46 6.31
N GLY A 297 3.71 -21.31 5.41
CA GLY A 297 2.33 -21.29 4.98
C GLY A 297 1.31 -21.53 6.10
N GLU A 298 1.66 -22.28 7.15
CA GLU A 298 0.77 -22.50 8.30
C GLU A 298 0.65 -21.23 9.14
N ILE A 299 1.76 -20.55 9.42
CA ILE A 299 1.73 -19.26 10.15
C ILE A 299 0.85 -18.28 9.39
N ILE A 300 1.03 -18.17 8.07
CA ILE A 300 0.23 -17.29 7.21
C ILE A 300 -1.26 -17.64 7.24
N MET A 301 -1.59 -18.93 7.31
CA MET A 301 -2.97 -19.39 7.45
C MET A 301 -3.56 -19.05 8.83
N ARG A 302 -2.77 -19.18 9.91
CA ARG A 302 -3.18 -18.85 11.29
C ARG A 302 -3.42 -17.34 11.46
N ILE A 303 -2.47 -16.49 11.06
CA ILE A 303 -2.64 -15.02 11.14
C ILE A 303 -3.74 -14.50 10.20
N GLY A 304 -3.91 -15.15 9.04
CA GLY A 304 -4.84 -14.74 8.01
C GLY A 304 -6.28 -15.18 8.24
N GLY A 305 -6.54 -16.02 9.26
CA GLY A 305 -7.83 -16.71 9.42
C GLY A 305 -8.18 -17.57 8.18
N GLY A 306 -7.18 -18.12 7.51
CA GLY A 306 -7.28 -18.81 6.23
C GLY A 306 -7.23 -17.89 4.99
N LYS A 307 -7.60 -18.47 3.84
CA LYS A 307 -7.61 -17.75 2.54
C LYS A 307 -8.90 -16.94 2.39
N LYS A 308 -8.78 -15.63 2.13
CA LYS A 308 -9.93 -14.76 1.81
C LYS A 308 -9.99 -14.52 0.31
N HIS A 309 -11.12 -14.78 -0.32
CA HIS A 309 -11.28 -14.79 -1.79
C HIS A 309 -10.18 -15.62 -2.49
N GLY A 310 -9.78 -16.72 -1.84
CA GLY A 310 -8.72 -17.61 -2.29
C GLY A 310 -7.29 -17.07 -2.15
N ARG A 311 -7.06 -15.93 -1.49
CA ARG A 311 -5.72 -15.35 -1.31
C ARG A 311 -5.18 -15.48 0.11
N TYR A 312 -3.88 -15.72 0.22
CA TYR A 312 -3.15 -15.69 1.49
C TYR A 312 -3.10 -14.28 2.11
N TRP A 313 -2.71 -14.18 3.38
CA TRP A 313 -2.61 -12.90 4.10
C TRP A 313 -1.43 -12.05 3.64
N ILE A 314 -0.29 -12.72 3.42
CA ILE A 314 0.94 -12.21 2.82
C ILE A 314 1.45 -13.25 1.80
N GLY A 315 2.33 -12.86 0.87
CA GLY A 315 3.00 -13.81 -0.03
C GLY A 315 2.06 -14.60 -0.96
N ASP A 316 0.94 -14.03 -1.40
CA ASP A 316 0.05 -14.75 -2.32
C ASP A 316 0.80 -15.09 -3.62
N SER A 317 0.77 -16.36 -4.03
CA SER A 317 1.49 -16.95 -5.19
C SER A 317 2.93 -17.42 -4.95
N THR A 318 3.57 -17.15 -3.81
CA THR A 318 4.87 -17.78 -3.47
C THR A 318 4.69 -19.12 -2.77
N LEU A 319 3.65 -19.24 -1.93
CA LEU A 319 3.35 -20.48 -1.25
C LEU A 319 2.79 -21.53 -2.20
N ASP A 320 3.34 -22.74 -2.13
CA ASP A 320 2.72 -23.89 -2.77
C ASP A 320 1.43 -24.27 -2.04
N THR A 321 0.31 -24.15 -2.75
CA THR A 321 -1.00 -24.45 -2.20
C THR A 321 -1.19 -25.94 -1.92
N ALA A 322 -0.45 -26.83 -2.59
CA ALA A 322 -0.56 -28.26 -2.38
C ALA A 322 0.10 -28.71 -1.06
N SER A 323 1.20 -28.07 -0.67
CA SER A 323 1.93 -28.38 0.56
C SER A 323 1.48 -27.56 1.77
N THR A 324 0.75 -26.45 1.56
CA THR A 324 0.24 -25.63 2.67
C THR A 324 -1.04 -26.24 3.27
N PRO A 325 -1.10 -26.54 4.58
CA PRO A 325 -2.27 -27.13 5.21
C PRO A 325 -3.48 -26.19 5.16
N THR A 326 -4.67 -26.75 4.98
CA THR A 326 -5.93 -26.01 4.98
C THR A 326 -6.30 -25.50 6.37
N LEU A 327 -7.14 -24.47 6.47
CA LEU A 327 -7.56 -23.95 7.78
C LEU A 327 -8.30 -25.01 8.60
N SER A 328 -9.06 -25.90 7.95
CA SER A 328 -9.71 -27.05 8.56
C SER A 328 -8.69 -28.03 9.15
N GLU A 329 -7.65 -28.39 8.40
CA GLU A 329 -6.57 -29.26 8.88
C GLU A 329 -5.84 -28.62 10.07
N ILE A 330 -5.54 -27.31 9.99
CA ILE A 330 -4.90 -26.56 11.09
C ILE A 330 -5.77 -26.59 12.34
N ARG A 331 -7.09 -26.39 12.22
CA ARG A 331 -8.01 -26.47 13.37
C ARG A 331 -8.02 -27.86 13.98
N ALA A 332 -8.07 -28.91 13.16
CA ALA A 332 -8.12 -30.29 13.63
C ALA A 332 -6.87 -30.70 14.42
N ARG A 333 -5.69 -30.17 14.05
CA ARG A 333 -4.39 -30.47 14.71
C ARG A 333 -4.00 -29.49 15.82
N SER A 334 -4.79 -28.45 16.05
CA SER A 334 -4.42 -27.42 17.03
C SER A 334 -4.68 -27.90 18.46
N SER A 335 -3.65 -27.80 19.30
CA SER A 335 -3.73 -28.02 20.75
C SER A 335 -3.58 -26.69 21.49
N SER A 336 -3.75 -26.71 22.82
CA SER A 336 -3.55 -25.53 23.69
C SER A 336 -2.13 -24.95 23.62
N SER A 337 -1.13 -25.74 23.21
CA SER A 337 0.26 -25.31 23.03
C SER A 337 0.58 -24.80 21.62
N THR A 338 -0.36 -24.84 20.67
CA THR A 338 -0.14 -24.31 19.32
C THR A 338 -0.50 -22.84 19.22
N PRO A 339 0.24 -22.04 18.40
CA PRO A 339 -0.08 -20.63 18.22
C PRO A 339 -1.53 -20.42 17.77
N PRO A 340 -2.28 -19.47 18.34
CA PRO A 340 -3.70 -19.30 18.07
C PRO A 340 -3.97 -18.84 16.62
N ILE A 341 -5.12 -19.25 16.07
CA ILE A 341 -5.63 -18.72 14.80
C ILE A 341 -6.20 -17.33 15.07
N ARG A 342 -5.59 -16.29 14.50
CA ARG A 342 -6.05 -14.90 14.71
C ARG A 342 -7.24 -14.59 13.80
N PRO A 343 -8.27 -13.88 14.29
CA PRO A 343 -9.35 -13.42 13.44
C PRO A 343 -8.83 -12.36 12.47
N ARG A 344 -9.17 -12.49 11.19
CA ARG A 344 -8.78 -11.51 10.17
C ARG A 344 -9.65 -10.26 10.31
N PRO A 345 -9.06 -9.08 10.56
CA PRO A 345 -9.86 -7.86 10.65
C PRO A 345 -10.53 -7.56 9.30
N SER A 346 -11.80 -7.17 9.36
CA SER A 346 -12.56 -6.75 8.19
C SER A 346 -12.09 -5.39 7.69
N ALA A 347 -12.40 -5.06 6.44
CA ALA A 347 -12.05 -3.74 5.89
C ALA A 347 -12.71 -2.60 6.67
N ALA A 348 -13.94 -2.82 7.16
CA ALA A 348 -14.65 -1.84 7.99
C ALA A 348 -13.99 -1.67 9.36
N GLN A 349 -13.53 -2.76 9.99
CA GLN A 349 -12.79 -2.70 11.26
C GLN A 349 -11.47 -1.94 11.12
N LEU A 350 -10.69 -2.23 10.07
CA LEU A 350 -9.43 -1.52 9.80
C LEU A 350 -9.67 -0.03 9.54
N GLN A 351 -10.72 0.32 8.79
CA GLN A 351 -11.07 1.73 8.55
C GLN A 351 -11.49 2.43 9.84
N PHE A 352 -12.33 1.78 10.65
CA PHE A 352 -12.78 2.34 11.91
C PHE A 352 -11.62 2.56 12.89
N GLU A 353 -10.72 1.58 13.01
CA GLU A 353 -9.52 1.67 13.85
C GLU A 353 -8.58 2.79 13.35
N GLN A 354 -8.33 2.87 12.04
CA GLN A 354 -7.57 3.98 11.45
C GLN A 354 -8.20 5.35 11.75
N SER A 355 -9.52 5.47 11.61
CA SER A 355 -10.24 6.71 11.95
C SER A 355 -10.15 7.04 13.43
N GLN A 356 -10.23 6.04 14.32
CA GLN A 356 -10.06 6.26 15.76
C GLN A 356 -8.63 6.71 16.10
N THR A 357 -7.61 6.10 15.52
CA THR A 357 -6.21 6.50 15.76
C THR A 357 -5.97 7.92 15.28
N GLN A 358 -6.45 8.28 14.08
CA GLN A 358 -6.35 9.65 13.58
C GLN A 358 -7.04 10.67 14.50
N LEU A 359 -8.23 10.33 15.02
CA LEU A 359 -8.92 11.17 16.00
C LEU A 359 -8.11 11.32 17.29
N ARG A 360 -7.47 10.26 17.78
CA ARG A 360 -6.63 10.32 18.98
C ARG A 360 -5.40 11.19 18.76
N GLU A 361 -4.67 10.98 17.67
CA GLU A 361 -3.51 11.79 17.30
C GLU A 361 -3.87 13.28 17.15
N GLU A 362 -5.01 13.59 16.53
CA GLU A 362 -5.49 14.98 16.41
C GLU A 362 -5.82 15.58 17.78
N MET A 363 -6.44 14.81 18.67
CA MET A 363 -6.76 15.25 20.03
C MET A 363 -5.50 15.46 20.87
N GLU A 364 -4.50 14.57 20.75
CA GLU A 364 -3.21 14.72 21.42
C GLU A 364 -2.43 15.93 20.89
N ALA A 365 -2.42 16.14 19.57
CA ALA A 365 -1.79 17.31 18.97
C ALA A 365 -2.45 18.62 19.44
N LYS A 366 -3.79 18.65 19.53
CA LYS A 366 -4.52 19.80 20.07
C LYS A 366 -4.21 20.04 21.55
N LEU A 367 -4.07 18.98 22.33
CA LEU A 367 -3.70 19.09 23.74
C LEU A 367 -2.27 19.63 23.89
N GLN A 368 -1.32 19.12 23.12
CA GLN A 368 0.05 19.63 23.09
C GLN A 368 0.11 21.11 22.69
N GLU A 369 -0.63 21.50 21.65
CA GLU A 369 -0.71 22.91 21.25
C GLU A 369 -1.30 23.79 22.36
N GLN A 370 -2.31 23.31 23.09
CA GLN A 370 -2.88 24.01 24.22
C GLN A 370 -1.88 24.16 25.37
N GLU A 371 -1.13 23.10 25.68
CA GLU A 371 -0.06 23.12 26.69
C GLU A 371 1.06 24.10 26.32
N GLU A 372 1.50 24.10 25.05
CA GLU A 372 2.51 25.03 24.56
C GLU A 372 2.05 26.48 24.64
N ARG A 373 0.79 26.76 24.26
CA ARG A 373 0.18 28.10 24.41
C ARG A 373 0.16 28.54 25.86
N HIS A 374 -0.24 27.66 26.78
CA HIS A 374 -0.28 27.99 28.20
C HIS A 374 1.13 28.22 28.77
N ARG A 375 2.11 27.38 28.39
CA ARG A 375 3.52 27.57 28.78
C ARG A 375 4.08 28.89 28.24
N ALA A 376 3.78 29.25 27.00
CA ALA A 376 4.20 30.51 26.39
C ALA A 376 3.58 31.72 27.09
N GLU A 377 2.32 31.62 27.51
CA GLU A 377 1.64 32.67 28.29
C GLU A 377 2.29 32.86 29.66
N MET A 378 2.58 31.78 30.38
CA MET A 378 3.29 31.82 31.66
C MET A 378 4.69 32.44 31.52
N GLN A 379 5.43 32.09 30.46
CA GLN A 379 6.73 32.70 30.17
C GLN A 379 6.62 34.20 29.87
N ARG A 380 5.57 34.64 29.16
CA ARG A 380 5.32 36.06 28.91
C ARG A 380 5.04 36.82 30.20
N GLN A 381 4.20 36.28 31.07
CA GLN A 381 3.90 36.90 32.37
C GLN A 381 5.16 36.99 33.26
N GLN A 382 5.99 35.95 33.30
CA GLN A 382 7.26 36.00 34.04
C GLN A 382 8.22 37.04 33.46
N ALA A 383 8.34 37.13 32.14
CA ALA A 383 9.19 38.12 31.48
C ALA A 383 8.70 39.55 31.72
N GLU A 384 7.38 39.78 31.73
CA GLU A 384 6.79 41.08 32.06
C GLU A 384 7.06 41.48 33.51
N MET A 385 6.86 40.56 34.46
CA MET A 385 7.16 40.78 35.88
C MET A 385 8.66 41.09 36.11
N GLN A 386 9.55 40.38 35.42
CA GLN A 386 10.99 40.65 35.49
C GLN A 386 11.34 42.03 34.91
N ARG A 387 10.71 42.42 33.80
CA ARG A 387 10.89 43.77 33.23
C ARG A 387 10.40 44.86 34.17
N GLU A 388 9.23 44.68 34.78
CA GLU A 388 8.71 45.65 35.75
C GLU A 388 9.64 45.78 36.97
N MET A 389 10.16 44.65 37.48
CA MET A 389 11.14 44.66 38.56
C MET A 389 12.43 45.39 38.16
N GLN A 390 12.97 45.12 36.97
CA GLN A 390 14.16 45.80 36.44
C GLN A 390 13.92 47.30 36.24
N GLU A 391 12.74 47.70 35.74
CA GLU A 391 12.38 49.11 35.62
C GLU A 391 12.26 49.79 36.98
N ARG A 392 11.68 49.11 37.98
CA ARG A 392 11.57 49.63 39.34
C ARG A 392 12.93 49.81 39.99
N ASP A 393 13.82 48.83 39.85
CA ASP A 393 15.20 48.90 40.33
C ASP A 393 15.97 50.02 39.62
N ALA A 394 15.83 50.15 38.29
CA ALA A 394 16.45 51.22 37.51
C ALA A 394 15.93 52.61 37.91
N ARG A 395 14.62 52.76 38.18
CA ARG A 395 14.01 54.01 38.68
C ARG A 395 14.57 54.36 40.05
N MET A 396 14.61 53.41 40.99
CA MET A 396 15.19 53.64 42.31
C MET A 396 16.67 54.02 42.21
N HIS A 397 17.44 53.35 41.34
CA HIS A 397 18.85 53.69 41.12
C HIS A 397 19.02 55.10 40.57
N ALA A 398 18.21 55.49 39.58
CA ALA A 398 18.25 56.82 38.98
C ALA A 398 17.82 57.92 39.96
N GLU A 399 16.86 57.64 40.84
CA GLU A 399 16.44 58.54 41.91
C GLU A 399 17.53 58.70 42.98
N MET A 400 18.14 57.60 43.41
CA MET A 400 19.29 57.62 44.32
C MET A 400 20.48 58.40 43.74
N GLN A 401 20.77 58.22 42.45
CA GLN A 401 21.79 59.00 41.75
C GLN A 401 21.44 60.50 41.70
N ARG A 402 20.18 60.85 41.41
CA ARG A 402 19.73 62.25 41.42
C ARG A 402 19.83 62.88 42.81
N GLN A 403 19.44 62.14 43.85
CA GLN A 403 19.57 62.61 45.23
C GLN A 403 21.03 62.85 45.61
N MET A 404 21.93 61.94 45.22
CA MET A 404 23.37 62.08 45.43
C MET A 404 23.94 63.28 44.65
N GLN A 405 23.48 63.53 43.41
CA GLN A 405 23.85 64.71 42.63
C GLN A 405 23.36 66.02 43.27
N MET A 406 22.12 66.06 43.77
CA MET A 406 21.61 67.22 44.50
C MET A 406 22.39 67.48 45.78
N MET A 407 22.72 66.42 46.54
CA MET A 407 23.61 66.53 47.69
C MET A 407 24.95 67.15 47.27
N PHE A 408 25.59 66.61 46.23
CA PHE A 408 26.89 67.09 45.75
C PHE A 408 26.84 68.58 45.33
N GLN A 409 25.78 69.02 44.66
CA GLN A 409 25.58 70.44 44.31
C GLN A 409 25.36 71.33 45.55
N GLN A 410 24.60 70.87 46.56
CA GLN A 410 24.44 71.59 47.83
C GLN A 410 25.76 71.77 48.58
N TRP A 411 26.61 70.74 48.59
CA TRP A 411 27.95 70.81 49.18
C TRP A 411 28.82 71.86 48.48
N HIS A 412 28.81 71.88 47.15
CA HIS A 412 29.53 72.88 46.36
C HIS A 412 29.02 74.32 46.56
N ASN A 413 27.69 74.53 46.63
CA ASN A 413 27.11 75.86 46.78
C ASN A 413 27.27 76.45 48.21
N ASN A 414 27.40 75.61 49.24
CA ASN A 414 27.58 76.04 50.63
C ASN A 414 29.05 76.08 51.09
N GLY A 415 30.02 75.87 50.18
CA GLY A 415 31.45 75.94 50.51
C GLY A 415 31.93 74.86 51.48
N MET A 416 31.23 73.73 51.58
CA MET A 416 31.58 72.60 52.46
C MET A 416 32.30 71.52 51.64
N VAL A 417 33.31 70.87 52.23
CA VAL A 417 34.15 69.84 51.58
C VAL A 417 33.53 68.44 51.79
N PRO A 418 33.15 67.70 50.72
CA PRO A 418 32.39 66.45 50.85
C PRO A 418 33.08 65.45 51.80
N PRO A 419 32.31 64.67 52.60
CA PRO A 419 32.88 63.70 53.51
C PRO A 419 33.47 62.53 52.72
N PRO A 420 34.55 61.90 53.21
CA PRO A 420 35.23 60.83 52.49
C PRO A 420 34.31 59.61 52.35
N LEU A 421 34.27 59.04 51.13
CA LEU A 421 33.58 57.78 50.83
C LEU A 421 34.16 56.66 51.71
N LEU A 422 33.33 56.08 52.58
CA LEU A 422 33.67 54.83 53.28
C LEU A 422 33.48 53.65 52.31
N PRO A 423 34.36 52.62 52.34
CA PRO A 423 34.29 51.50 51.41
C PRO A 423 33.06 50.63 51.66
N LEU A 424 32.36 50.25 50.60
CA LEU A 424 31.39 49.14 50.62
C LEU A 424 32.10 47.84 51.03
N PRO A 425 31.49 46.98 51.88
CA PRO A 425 32.06 45.68 52.20
C PRO A 425 32.03 44.74 50.99
N PRO A 426 32.94 43.77 50.90
CA PRO A 426 33.13 42.96 49.70
C PRO A 426 31.98 41.98 49.47
N ILE A 427 31.62 41.85 48.19
CA ILE A 427 30.78 40.78 47.65
C ILE A 427 31.44 39.43 47.97
N GLY A 428 30.82 38.68 48.88
CA GLY A 428 31.18 37.29 49.14
C GLY A 428 30.71 36.40 47.99
N THR A 429 31.66 35.73 47.34
CA THR A 429 31.40 34.62 46.41
C THR A 429 30.74 33.44 47.13
N PRO A 430 29.79 32.71 46.49
CA PRO A 430 29.17 31.54 47.10
C PRO A 430 30.08 30.30 46.98
N SER A 431 30.18 29.52 48.07
CA SER A 431 30.73 28.16 48.08
C SER A 431 30.39 27.44 49.39
N PRO A 432 30.33 26.10 49.40
CA PRO A 432 29.18 25.27 49.07
C PRO A 432 28.45 24.72 50.32
N THR A 433 27.19 24.34 50.09
CA THR A 433 26.28 23.73 51.07
C THR A 433 26.77 22.37 51.56
N ILE A 434 27.08 22.25 52.85
CA ILE A 434 27.12 20.99 53.59
C ILE A 434 25.97 20.98 54.61
N GLY A 435 25.07 20.01 54.45
CA GLY A 435 24.58 19.15 55.53
C GLY A 435 23.73 19.75 56.66
N THR A 436 22.41 19.60 56.51
CA THR A 436 21.42 19.04 57.47
C THR A 436 21.30 19.64 58.90
N PRO A 437 20.07 19.79 59.43
CA PRO A 437 19.48 18.64 60.09
C PRO A 437 17.96 18.51 59.87
N ASN A 438 17.45 17.28 59.82
CA ASN A 438 16.06 17.03 60.19
C ASN A 438 16.07 15.95 61.28
N ILE A 439 15.68 16.36 62.49
CA ILE A 439 15.59 15.49 63.66
C ILE A 439 14.15 14.98 63.72
N SER A 440 14.02 13.71 63.33
CA SER A 440 13.16 12.64 63.87
C SER A 440 12.06 12.99 64.89
N ALA A 441 10.87 12.40 64.72
CA ALA A 441 10.41 11.27 65.55
C ALA A 441 9.05 10.70 65.10
N ALA A 442 9.06 9.39 64.83
CA ALA A 442 8.06 8.35 65.13
C ALA A 442 6.54 8.63 65.00
N SER A 443 5.82 7.79 64.23
CA SER A 443 5.18 6.57 64.76
C SER A 443 3.96 6.13 63.92
N ASN A 444 4.00 4.88 63.48
CA ASN A 444 2.92 3.91 63.34
C ASN A 444 1.62 4.17 62.54
N ASN A 445 1.37 3.16 61.69
CA ASN A 445 0.14 2.38 61.53
C ASN A 445 -0.75 2.59 60.27
N GLN A 446 -0.80 1.47 59.54
CA GLN A 446 -1.93 0.86 58.82
C GLN A 446 -2.17 1.28 57.36
N PRO A 447 -2.28 0.30 56.43
CA PRO A 447 -2.78 0.53 55.08
C PRO A 447 -4.30 0.67 55.15
N VAL A 448 -4.79 1.90 55.02
CA VAL A 448 -6.22 2.15 54.84
C VAL A 448 -6.47 2.21 53.33
N SER A 449 -7.12 1.18 52.81
CA SER A 449 -7.62 1.10 51.44
C SER A 449 -8.47 2.33 51.08
N PRO A 450 -8.34 2.91 49.88
CA PRO A 450 -9.36 3.83 49.38
C PRO A 450 -10.62 3.07 48.92
N PRO A 451 -11.79 3.71 49.04
CA PRO A 451 -13.09 3.07 48.96
C PRO A 451 -13.54 2.81 47.51
N ALA A 452 -14.38 1.80 47.36
CA ALA A 452 -15.25 1.63 46.21
C ALA A 452 -16.23 2.80 46.04
N ALA A 453 -16.77 2.92 44.82
CA ALA A 453 -17.81 3.84 44.32
C ALA A 453 -17.25 5.09 43.59
N CYS A 454 -17.60 5.44 42.36
CA CYS A 454 -18.72 5.04 41.48
C CYS A 454 -18.29 5.17 40.01
N SER A 455 -18.43 4.08 39.24
CA SER A 455 -18.58 4.14 37.77
C SER A 455 -20.05 4.45 37.44
N PRO A 456 -20.35 5.30 36.46
CA PRO A 456 -21.73 5.73 36.20
C PRO A 456 -22.38 4.93 35.06
N PHE A 457 -22.41 3.59 35.07
CA PHE A 457 -23.26 2.85 34.12
C PHE A 457 -23.76 1.51 34.72
N PRO A 458 -25.07 1.23 34.69
CA PRO A 458 -25.67 0.04 35.29
C PRO A 458 -25.35 -1.26 34.50
N PRO A 459 -25.27 -2.43 35.17
CA PRO A 459 -25.02 -3.70 34.51
C PRO A 459 -26.26 -4.19 33.73
N TYR A 460 -26.07 -4.50 32.45
CA TYR A 460 -27.10 -5.10 31.60
C TYR A 460 -27.39 -6.55 32.02
N PRO A 461 -28.67 -6.99 32.02
CA PRO A 461 -29.04 -8.37 32.35
C PRO A 461 -28.66 -9.35 31.23
N PRO A 462 -28.40 -10.63 31.57
CA PRO A 462 -28.06 -11.66 30.59
C PRO A 462 -29.26 -12.03 29.70
N PRO A 463 -29.04 -12.40 28.44
CA PRO A 463 -30.11 -12.79 27.52
C PRO A 463 -30.77 -14.12 27.95
N PRO A 464 -32.09 -14.28 27.76
CA PRO A 464 -32.80 -15.52 28.07
C PRO A 464 -32.49 -16.62 27.05
N PRO A 465 -32.64 -17.91 27.44
CA PRO A 465 -32.26 -19.03 26.60
C PRO A 465 -33.32 -19.38 25.55
N MET A 466 -32.92 -19.37 24.28
CA MET A 466 -33.08 -20.40 23.22
C MET A 466 -32.78 -19.78 21.86
#